data_AF-A0A425WL73-F1
#
_entry.id   AF-A0A425WL73-F1
#
_cell.length_a   1.000
_cell.length_b   1.000
_cell.length_c   1.000
_cell.angle_alpha   90.00
_cell.angle_beta   90.00
_cell.angle_gamma   90.00
#
_symmetry.space_group_name_H-M   'P 1'
#
loop_
_entity.id
_entity.type
_entity.pdbx_description
1 polymer ?
#
loop_
_entity_poly.entity_id
_entity_poly.type
_entity_poly.pdbx_seq_one_letter_code
_entity_poly.pdbx_strand_id
1 'polypeptide(L)' 'MWPVPSNTLWGINHRFPKGTDFGKVTDEEVQHAVELICDRPRKVLGYRTANEVFREMLHSA' A
#
# COMPACT_ATOMS: atom_id res chain seq x y z
N MET A 1 0.38 -10.48 -10.63
CA MET A 1 -0.62 -9.86 -9.75
C MET A 1 0.14 -9.21 -8.61
N TRP A 2 0.24 -7.88 -8.57
CA TRP A 2 0.96 -7.19 -7.49
C TRP A 2 0.20 -7.40 -6.17
N PRO A 3 0.85 -7.73 -5.04
CA PRO A 3 0.19 -8.20 -3.82
C PRO A 3 -0.57 -7.11 -3.03
N VAL A 4 -0.83 -5.94 -3.62
CA VAL A 4 -1.49 -4.82 -2.93
C VAL A 4 -2.96 -4.70 -3.34
N PRO A 5 -3.88 -4.42 -2.40
CA PRO A 5 -5.29 -4.23 -2.71
C PRO A 5 -5.50 -2.99 -3.60
N SER A 6 -6.50 -3.02 -4.48
CA SER A 6 -6.77 -1.99 -5.51
C SER A 6 -6.84 -0.55 -4.96
N ASN A 7 -7.31 -0.33 -3.73
CA ASN A 7 -7.36 1.02 -3.14
C ASN A 7 -5.96 1.64 -2.85
N THR A 8 -4.93 0.81 -2.77
CA THR A 8 -3.53 1.22 -2.55
C THR A 8 -2.97 1.95 -3.79
N LEU A 9 -3.49 1.64 -4.99
CA LEU A 9 -3.07 2.24 -6.26
C LEU A 9 -3.34 3.75 -6.31
N TRP A 10 -4.39 4.22 -5.65
CA TRP A 10 -4.64 5.66 -5.53
C TRP A 10 -3.59 6.33 -4.63
N GLY A 11 -3.19 5.70 -3.53
CA GLY A 11 -2.14 6.20 -2.63
C GLY A 11 -0.76 6.30 -3.29
N ILE A 12 -0.44 5.38 -4.21
CA ILE A 12 0.82 5.38 -4.96
C ILE A 12 0.92 6.61 -5.85
N ASN A 13 -0.17 7.03 -6.52
CA ASN A 13 -0.19 8.24 -7.35
C ASN A 13 0.02 9.54 -6.54
N HIS A 14 -0.29 9.54 -5.24
CA HIS A 14 -0.01 10.68 -4.34
C HIS A 14 1.45 10.69 -3.87
N ARG A 15 2.10 9.52 -3.79
CA ARG A 15 3.50 9.38 -3.40
C ARG A 15 4.46 9.62 -4.56
N PHE A 16 4.09 9.15 -5.74
CA PHE A 16 4.86 9.27 -6.97
C PHE A 16 4.00 10.05 -7.98
N PRO A 17 4.15 11.39 -8.04
CA PRO A 17 3.41 12.19 -9.00
C PRO A 17 3.72 11.72 -10.43
N LYS A 18 2.76 11.94 -11.34
CA LYS A 18 2.91 11.52 -12.75
C LYS A 18 4.18 12.13 -13.35
N GLY A 19 5.01 11.30 -13.96
CA GLY A 19 6.33 11.69 -14.47
C GLY A 19 7.50 11.36 -13.54
N THR A 20 7.25 10.68 -12.41
CA THR A 20 8.33 10.07 -11.62
C THR A 20 9.08 9.05 -12.48
N ASP A 21 10.39 9.23 -12.57
CA ASP A 21 11.28 8.27 -13.23
C ASP A 21 11.48 7.06 -12.31
N PHE A 22 10.67 6.02 -12.50
CA PHE A 22 10.77 4.77 -11.75
C PHE A 22 12.10 4.02 -11.99
N GLY A 23 12.91 4.42 -12.98
CA GLY A 23 14.27 3.90 -13.15
C GLY A 23 15.28 4.44 -12.11
N LYS A 24 14.91 5.48 -11.38
CA LYS A 24 15.70 6.06 -10.28
C LYS A 24 15.12 5.78 -8.90
N VAL A 25 13.91 5.21 -8.85
CA VAL A 25 13.28 4.83 -7.59
C VAL A 25 13.81 3.45 -7.21
N THR A 26 14.35 3.36 -6.01
CA THR A 26 14.86 2.11 -5.45
C THR A 26 13.73 1.23 -4.95
N ASP A 27 13.95 -0.09 -4.91
CA ASP A 27 12.97 -1.03 -4.37
C ASP A 27 12.64 -0.71 -2.90
N GLU A 28 13.61 -0.20 -2.13
CA GLU A 28 13.41 0.25 -0.75
C GLU A 28 12.47 1.45 -0.65
N GLU A 29 12.57 2.43 -1.55
CA GLU A 29 11.66 3.58 -1.60
C GLU A 29 10.24 3.17 -1.98
N VAL A 30 10.10 2.23 -2.92
CA VAL A 30 8.80 1.65 -3.26
C VAL A 30 8.21 0.93 -2.06
N GLN A 31 9.01 0.09 -1.39
CA GLN A 31 8.58 -0.67 -0.23
C GLN A 31 8.14 0.26 0.92
N HIS A 32 8.91 1.31 1.20
CA HIS A 32 8.57 2.31 2.20
C HIS A 32 7.27 3.05 1.87
N ALA A 33 7.07 3.41 0.59
CA ALA A 33 5.82 4.01 0.16
C ALA A 33 4.62 3.07 0.35
N VAL A 34 4.78 1.79 0.04
CA VAL A 34 3.76 0.75 0.23
C VAL A 34 3.42 0.58 1.71
N GLU A 35 4.42 0.46 2.58
CA GLU A 35 4.23 0.36 4.03
C GLU A 35 3.41 1.54 4.56
N LEU A 36 3.78 2.76 4.19
CA LEU A 36 3.06 3.95 4.64
C LEU A 36 1.61 4.01 4.14
N ILE A 37 1.33 3.48 2.95
CA ILE A 37 -0.04 3.42 2.43
C ILE A 37 -0.85 2.32 3.12
N CYS A 38 -0.22 1.18 3.42
CA CYS A 38 -0.84 0.02 4.04
C CYS A 38 -1.04 0.18 5.56
N ASP A 39 -0.15 0.89 6.24
CA ASP A 39 -0.20 1.19 7.69
C ASP A 39 -1.15 2.35 8.00
N ARG A 40 -1.66 3.06 6.99
CA ARG A 40 -2.65 4.11 7.20
C ARG A 40 -3.99 3.49 7.65
N PRO A 41 -4.50 3.82 8.85
CA PRO A 41 -5.80 3.34 9.30
C PRO A 41 -6.91 3.91 8.41
N ARG A 42 -7.83 3.05 7.95
CA ARG A 42 -8.91 3.44 7.03
C ARG A 42 -10.26 3.33 7.70
N LYS A 43 -11.09 4.37 7.60
CA LYS A 43 -12.45 4.38 8.16
C LYS A 43 -13.31 3.23 7.63
N VAL A 44 -13.16 2.87 6.35
CA VAL A 44 -13.88 1.74 5.72
C VAL A 44 -13.51 0.38 6.34
N LEU A 45 -12.34 0.27 6.95
CA LEU A 45 -11.88 -0.94 7.68
C LEU A 45 -12.14 -0.83 9.18
N GLY A 46 -12.95 0.13 9.65
CA GLY A 46 -13.15 0.37 11.07
C GLY A 46 -11.91 0.95 11.77
N TYR A 47 -11.16 1.80 11.06
CA TYR A 47 -9.87 2.37 11.51
C TYR A 47 -8.72 1.37 11.64
N ARG A 48 -8.88 0.20 11.03
CA ARG A 48 -7.84 -0.82 10.93
C ARG A 48 -6.94 -0.58 9.74
N THR A 49 -5.73 -1.13 9.78
CA THR A 49 -4.77 -1.02 8.68
C THR A 49 -5.03 -2.09 7.62
N ALA A 50 -4.54 -1.87 6.40
CA ALA A 50 -4.66 -2.87 5.34
C ALA A 50 -3.88 -4.14 5.71
N ASN A 51 -2.74 -3.98 6.37
CA ASN A 51 -1.86 -5.05 6.82
C ASN A 51 -2.54 -5.94 7.86
N GLU A 52 -3.27 -5.35 8.81
CA GLU A 52 -4.03 -6.11 9.83
C GLU A 52 -5.11 -6.98 9.19
N VAL A 53 -5.93 -6.39 8.31
CA VAL A 53 -7.02 -7.13 7.65
C VAL A 53 -6.47 -8.22 6.73
N PHE A 54 -5.37 -7.94 6.03
CA PHE A 54 -4.71 -8.93 5.18
C PHE A 54 -4.16 -10.12 5.98
N ARG A 55 -3.51 -9.85 7.12
CA ARG A 55 -3.03 -10.91 8.02
C ARG A 55 -4.16 -11.76 8.56
N GLU A 56 -5.30 -11.17 8.93
CA GLU A 56 -6.48 -11.93 9.35
C GLU A 56 -7.02 -12.84 8.24
N MET A 57 -7.08 -12.36 7.00
CA MET A 57 -7.52 -13.18 5.87
C MET A 57 -6.57 -14.37 5.63
N LEU A 58 -5.25 -14.18 5.80
CA LEU A 58 -4.28 -15.26 5.67
C LEU A 58 -4.37 -16.30 6.80
N HIS A 59 -4.73 -15.89 8.02
CA HIS A 59 -4.92 -16.81 9.14
C HIS A 59 -6.29 -17.52 9.14
N SER A 60 -7.25 -17.01 8.35
CA SER A 60 -8.61 -17.55 8.26
C SER A 60 -8.83 -18.47 7.05
N ALA A 61 -7.81 -18.63 6.19
CA ALA A 61 -7.82 -19.46 4.98
C ALA A 61 -7.06 -20.78 5.23
#